data_AF-A0A3N3DLY1-F1
#
_entry.id   AF-A0A3N3DLY1-F1
#
_cell.length_a   1.000
_cell.length_b   1.000
_cell.length_c   1.000
_cell.angle_alpha   90.00
_cell.angle_beta   90.00
_cell.angle_gamma   90.00
#
_symmetry.space_group_name_H-M   'P 1'
#
loop_
_entity.id
_entity.type
_entity.pdbx_description
1 polymer ?
#
loop_
_entity_poly.entity_id
_entity_poly.type
_entity_poly.pdbx_seq_one_letter_code
_entity_poly.pdbx_strand_id
1 'polypeptide(L)' 'GHIKPSMTDGYDCYQNALAERVNGILKQEFLLDRCQDIKELNQLVKESISIYNNMRPHLSLGMKTPNEVHEKSQLLTQLA' A
#
# COMPACT_ATOMS: atom_id res chain seq x y z
N GLY A 1 -10.72 -9.37 20.20
CA GLY A 1 -9.99 -8.21 19.67
C GLY A 1 -11.00 -7.15 19.28
N HIS A 2 -11.03 -6.02 19.98
CA HIS A 2 -11.89 -4.88 19.61
C HIS A 2 -11.08 -3.92 18.72
N ILE A 3 -11.43 -3.82 17.45
CA ILE A 3 -10.88 -2.79 16.55
C ILE A 3 -11.61 -1.49 16.86
N LYS A 4 -10.89 -0.42 17.22
CA LYS A 4 -11.47 0.91 17.44
C LYS A 4 -11.54 1.67 16.12
N PRO A 5 -12.73 2.09 15.66
CA PRO A 5 -12.82 2.96 14.50
C PRO A 5 -12.23 4.33 14.85
N SER A 6 -11.47 4.91 13.93
CA SER A 6 -10.96 6.27 14.00
C SER A 6 -11.24 6.92 12.65
N MET A 7 -11.87 8.08 12.67
CA MET A 7 -12.23 8.85 11.49
C MET A 7 -11.48 10.17 11.54
N THR A 8 -10.93 10.58 10.41
CA THR A 8 -10.39 11.93 10.21
C THR A 8 -11.56 12.91 10.12
N ASP A 9 -11.52 14.03 10.84
CA ASP A 9 -12.60 15.05 10.89
C ASP A 9 -12.66 15.96 9.64
N GLY A 10 -11.87 15.64 8.61
CA GLY A 10 -11.89 16.29 7.30
C GLY A 10 -11.18 17.64 7.26
N TYR A 11 -10.60 18.09 8.38
CA TYR A 11 -9.94 19.39 8.48
C TYR A 11 -8.46 19.34 8.07
N ASP A 12 -7.84 18.16 8.12
CA ASP A 12 -6.43 17.94 7.79
C ASP A 12 -6.27 16.91 6.66
N CYS A 13 -5.92 17.38 5.47
CA CYS A 13 -5.69 16.55 4.28
C CYS A 13 -4.44 15.65 4.41
N TYR A 14 -3.54 15.92 5.36
CA TYR A 14 -2.35 15.09 5.56
C TYR A 14 -2.65 13.77 6.24
N GLN A 15 -3.80 13.62 6.92
CA GLN A 15 -4.12 12.40 7.66
C GLN A 15 -4.29 11.18 6.74
N ASN A 16 -4.79 11.39 5.52
CA ASN A 16 -4.94 10.32 4.52
C ASN A 16 -3.92 10.43 3.37
N ALA A 17 -3.06 11.44 3.36
CA ALA A 17 -2.16 11.73 2.24
C ALA A 17 -1.25 10.55 1.86
N LEU A 18 -0.83 9.74 2.84
CA LEU A 18 -0.06 8.53 2.56
C LEU A 18 -0.89 7.50 1.80
N ALA A 19 -2.12 7.23 2.25
CA ALA A 19 -3.03 6.28 1.60
C ALA A 19 -3.43 6.76 0.20
N GLU A 20 -3.70 8.06 0.04
CA GLU A 20 -3.99 8.67 -1.25
C GLU A 20 -2.82 8.53 -2.23
N ARG A 21 -1.59 8.75 -1.77
CA ARG A 21 -0.39 8.57 -2.60
C ARG A 21 -0.24 7.12 -3.07
N VAL A 22 -0.39 6.15 -2.17
CA VAL A 22 -0.32 4.72 -2.52
C VAL A 22 -1.40 4.37 -3.55
N ASN A 23 -2.64 4.80 -3.30
CA ASN A 23 -3.76 4.54 -4.21
C ASN A 23 -3.58 5.22 -5.57
N GLY A 24 -3.02 6.42 -5.59
CA GLY A 24 -2.68 7.15 -6.82
C GLY A 24 -1.68 6.38 -7.66
N ILE A 25 -0.59 5.90 -7.04
CA ILE A 25 0.43 5.07 -7.70
C ILE A 25 -0.18 3.81 -8.30
N LEU A 26 -0.96 3.06 -7.51
CA LEU A 26 -1.58 1.81 -7.98
C LEU A 26 -2.48 2.06 -9.20
N LYS A 27 -3.28 3.12 -9.16
CA LYS A 27 -4.20 3.47 -10.25
C LYS A 27 -3.49 4.00 -11.49
N GLN A 28 -2.45 4.81 -11.32
CA GLN A 28 -1.78 5.48 -12.44
C GLN A 28 -0.70 4.63 -13.10
N GLU A 29 -0.01 3.80 -12.34
CA GLU A 29 1.15 3.06 -12.84
C GLU A 29 0.86 1.59 -13.17
N PHE A 30 -0.16 0.98 -12.56
CA PHE A 30 -0.43 -0.46 -12.72
C PHE A 30 -1.78 -0.77 -13.39
N LEU A 31 -2.78 0.09 -13.22
CA LEU A 31 -4.09 -0.07 -13.88
C LEU A 31 -4.16 0.73 -15.19
N LEU A 32 -3.21 0.44 -16.09
CA LEU A 32 -3.03 1.18 -17.35
C LEU A 32 -4.11 0.88 -18.39
N ASP A 33 -4.65 -0.35 -18.38
CA ASP A 33 -5.63 -0.83 -19.35
C ASP A 33 -7.02 -0.98 -18.74
N ARG A 34 -8.06 -0.81 -19.57
CA ARG A 34 -9.43 -1.12 -19.17
C ARG A 34 -9.65 -2.63 -19.16
N CYS A 35 -9.96 -3.15 -17.97
CA CYS A 35 -10.39 -4.53 -17.80
C CYS A 35 -11.78 -4.74 -18.40
N GLN A 36 -12.01 -5.92 -18.97
CA GLN A 36 -13.29 -6.33 -19.54
C GLN A 36 -14.31 -6.69 -18.45
N ASP A 37 -13.84 -7.26 -17.35
CA ASP A 37 -14.68 -7.69 -16.23
C ASP A 37 -14.05 -7.44 -14.85
N ILE A 38 -14.86 -7.62 -13.81
CA ILE A 38 -14.42 -7.42 -12.42
C ILE A 38 -13.43 -8.48 -11.95
N LYS A 39 -13.41 -9.68 -12.55
CA LYS A 39 -12.47 -10.74 -12.15
C LYS A 39 -11.06 -10.39 -12.61
N GLU A 40 -10.92 -9.94 -13.85
CA GLU A 40 -9.68 -9.43 -14.41
C GLU A 40 -9.18 -8.23 -13.61
N LEU A 41 -10.06 -7.27 -13.30
CA LEU A 41 -9.70 -6.12 -12.45
C LEU A 41 -9.18 -6.56 -11.08
N ASN A 42 -9.86 -7.50 -10.42
CA ASN A 42 -9.41 -8.01 -9.12
C ASN A 42 -8.04 -8.69 -9.21
N GLN A 43 -7.78 -9.42 -10.28
CA GLN A 43 -6.48 -10.06 -10.52
C GLN A 43 -5.38 -9.01 -10.72
N LEU A 44 -5.62 -8.02 -11.58
CA LEU A 44 -4.68 -6.93 -11.82
C LEU A 44 -4.41 -6.11 -10.55
N VAL A 45 -5.43 -5.79 -9.76
CA VAL A 45 -5.27 -5.10 -8.47
C VAL A 45 -4.40 -5.92 -7.52
N LYS A 46 -4.64 -7.24 -7.43
CA LYS A 46 -3.83 -8.14 -6.58
C LYS A 46 -2.37 -8.17 -7.02
N GLU A 47 -2.12 -8.24 -8.33
CA GLU A 47 -0.77 -8.21 -8.90
C GLU A 47 -0.09 -6.86 -8.65
N SER A 48 -0.81 -5.76 -8.86
CA SER A 48 -0.34 -4.39 -8.62
C SER A 48 0.13 -4.21 -7.17
N ILE A 49 -0.70 -4.66 -6.20
CA ILE A 49 -0.37 -4.61 -4.78
C ILE A 49 0.86 -5.48 -4.49
N SER A 50 0.96 -6.68 -5.08
CA SER A 50 2.10 -7.57 -4.90
C SER A 50 3.40 -6.93 -5.41
N ILE A 51 3.37 -6.32 -6.60
CA ILE A 51 4.54 -5.65 -7.19
C ILE A 51 4.96 -4.45 -6.34
N TYR A 52 3.99 -3.61 -5.92
CA TYR A 52 4.27 -2.48 -5.04
C TYR A 52 4.95 -2.92 -3.74
N ASN A 53 4.40 -3.95 -3.07
CA ASN A 53 4.89 -4.37 -1.76
C ASN A 53 6.20 -5.19 -1.79
N ASN A 54 6.45 -5.97 -2.84
CA ASN A 54 7.57 -6.90 -2.89
C ASN A 54 8.69 -6.48 -3.85
N MET A 55 8.42 -5.62 -4.83
CA MET A 55 9.38 -5.34 -5.90
C MET A 55 9.72 -3.86 -6.05
N ARG A 56 8.89 -2.93 -5.55
CA ARG A 56 9.15 -1.49 -5.68
C ARG A 56 10.06 -1.00 -4.54
N PRO A 57 11.32 -0.63 -4.82
CA PRO A 57 12.16 0.02 -3.81
C PRO A 57 11.70 1.47 -3.59
N HIS A 58 11.64 1.89 -2.33
CA HIS A 58 11.30 3.26 -1.96
C HIS A 58 12.50 4.01 -1.40
N LEU A 59 12.74 5.23 -1.89
CA LEU A 59 13.82 6.09 -1.40
C LEU A 59 13.68 6.38 0.10
N SER A 60 12.46 6.64 0.57
CA SER A 60 12.15 6.86 1.99
C SER A 60 12.41 5.63 2.88
N LEU A 61 12.52 4.44 2.28
CA LEU A 61 12.84 3.18 2.95
C LEU A 61 14.30 2.77 2.76
N GLY A 62 15.17 3.66 2.24
CA GLY A 62 16.57 3.35 1.96
C GLY A 62 16.73 2.37 0.80
N MET A 63 15.92 2.53 -0.26
CA MET A 63 15.86 1.65 -1.44
C MET A 63 15.41 0.22 -1.15
N LYS A 64 14.66 0.03 -0.06
CA LYS A 64 14.01 -1.24 0.28
C LYS A 64 12.55 -1.25 -0.12
N THR A 65 11.98 -2.43 -0.23
CA THR A 65 10.55 -2.63 -0.51
C THR A 65 9.73 -2.51 0.78
N PRO A 66 8.42 -2.21 0.67
CA PRO A 66 7.56 -2.13 1.85
C PRO A 66 7.59 -3.40 2.70
N ASN A 67 7.57 -4.59 2.07
CA ASN A 67 7.60 -5.85 2.80
C ASN A 67 8.93 -6.11 3.50
N GLU A 68 10.07 -5.80 2.87
CA GLU A 68 11.39 -5.94 3.52
C GLU A 68 11.50 -5.15 4.82
N VAL A 69 10.92 -3.93 4.85
CA VAL A 69 10.91 -3.10 6.06
C VAL A 69 9.88 -3.61 7.06
N HIS A 70 8.71 -4.06 6.59
CA HIS A 70 7.65 -4.58 7.44
C HIS A 70 8.08 -5.85 8.19
N GLU A 71 8.65 -6.82 7.50
CA GLU A 71 9.15 -8.08 8.09
C GLU A 71 10.23 -7.83 9.14
N LYS A 72 11.18 -6.92 8.83
CA LYS A 72 12.21 -6.52 9.80
C LYS A 72 11.60 -5.83 11.03
N SER A 73 10.58 -4.99 10.84
CA SER A 73 9.89 -4.34 11.95
C SER A 73 9.15 -5.34 12.83
N GLN A 74 8.46 -6.32 12.25
CA GLN A 74 7.77 -7.37 13.02
C GLN A 74 8.75 -8.19 13.86
N LEU A 75 9.89 -8.56 13.28
CA LEU A 75 10.94 -9.28 14.00
C LEU A 75 11.45 -8.46 15.21
N LEU A 76 11.69 -7.17 15.04
CA LEU A 76 12.12 -6.29 16.13
C LEU A 76 11.05 -6.14 17.22
N THR A 77 9.77 -6.06 16.84
CA THR A 77 8.65 -6.03 17.80
C THR A 77 8.50 -7.33 18.58
N GLN A 78 8.83 -8.49 17.99
CA GLN A 78 8.79 -9.78 18.68
C GLN A 78 9.98 -9.99 19.63
N LEU A 79 11.07 -9.24 19.46
CA LEU A 79 12.29 -9.32 20.27
C LEU A 79 12.34 -8.27 21.39
N ALA A 80 11.37 -7.36 21.46
CA ALA A 80 11.24 -6.29 22.45
C ALA A 80 10.16 -6.61 23.49
#